data_AF-A0A3N6SAR9-F1
#
_entry.id   AF-A0A3N6SAR9-F1
#
_cell.length_a   1.000
_cell.length_b   1.000
_cell.length_c   1.000
_cell.angle_alpha   90.00
_cell.angle_beta   90.00
_cell.angle_gamma   90.00
#
_symmetry.space_group_name_H-M   'P 1'
#
loop_
_entity.id
_entity.type
_entity.pdbx_description
1 polymer ?
#
loop_
_entity_poly.entity_id
_entity_poly.type
_entity_poly.pdbx_seq_one_letter_code
_entity_poly.pdbx_strand_id
1 'polypeptide(L)'
;MNVYKLEHEYSRSHKFYGVRTMLTFHELNVLCAYLQLLHFELPRIDGAEDTIAEDNGEKLLKTIFNTESVYEEEKYSQTLDFHDNWNEYCGGRLGEYMHEIIQVARPDAYKKLLQNMIAECRDAFSRYREGKFWLENPDKWISDVKSNIHRLHHLVEGGAVKPEWGWQTMGGASCTGRVYVRNDNQPDVPSPYDD
;
A
#
# COMPACT_ATOMS: atom_id res chain seq x y z
N MET A 1 4.28 8.78 24.16
CA MET A 1 4.33 8.25 22.78
C MET A 1 5.32 7.11 22.75
N ASN A 2 4.93 6.02 22.10
CA ASN A 2 5.78 4.86 21.85
C ASN A 2 6.51 5.06 20.52
N VAL A 3 7.69 4.48 20.39
CA VAL A 3 8.43 4.41 19.13
C VAL A 3 8.46 2.95 18.71
N TYR A 4 8.05 2.66 17.49
CA TYR A 4 8.08 1.32 16.91
C TYR A 4 9.01 1.32 15.72
N LYS A 5 9.91 0.34 15.66
CA LYS A 5 10.73 0.09 14.47
C LYS A 5 9.86 -0.61 13.43
N LEU A 6 10.00 -0.22 12.17
CA LEU A 6 9.35 -0.85 11.04
C LEU A 6 10.38 -1.68 10.28
N GLU A 7 10.02 -2.91 9.94
CA GLU A 7 10.82 -3.83 9.16
C GLU A 7 9.94 -4.63 8.19
N HIS A 8 10.60 -5.33 7.27
CA HIS A 8 9.99 -6.36 6.46
C HIS A 8 11.02 -7.49 6.31
N GLU A 9 10.66 -8.73 6.60
CA GLU A 9 11.58 -9.88 6.71
C GLU A 9 12.56 -10.01 5.51
N TYR A 10 12.05 -9.75 4.30
CA TYR A 10 12.82 -9.84 3.06
C TYR A 10 13.48 -8.53 2.60
N SER A 11 13.39 -7.46 3.39
CA SER A 11 14.05 -6.19 3.06
C SER A 11 15.56 -6.33 3.15
N ARG A 12 16.25 -5.71 2.19
CA ARG A 12 17.72 -5.57 2.16
C ARG A 12 18.17 -4.19 2.63
N SER A 13 17.26 -3.35 3.10
CA SER A 13 17.59 -2.03 3.62
C SER A 13 18.33 -2.16 4.95
N HIS A 14 19.40 -1.39 5.10
CA HIS A 14 20.08 -1.21 6.39
C HIS A 14 19.68 0.11 7.07
N LYS A 15 18.72 0.84 6.51
CA LYS A 15 18.26 2.11 7.07
C LYS A 15 17.26 1.85 8.20
N PHE A 16 17.30 2.71 9.21
CA PHE A 16 16.30 2.71 10.26
C PHE A 16 15.03 3.42 9.77
N TYR A 17 13.90 2.72 9.87
CA TYR A 17 12.57 3.30 9.72
C TYR A 17 11.77 2.99 10.98
N GLY A 18 11.08 4.00 11.49
CA GLY A 18 10.24 3.86 12.66
C GLY A 18 9.11 4.88 12.64
N VAL A 19 8.13 4.64 13.51
CA VAL A 19 7.02 5.56 13.74
C VAL A 19 6.86 5.84 15.23
N ARG A 20 6.63 7.10 15.55
CA ARG A 20 6.26 7.54 16.89
C ARG A 20 4.77 7.84 16.96
N THR A 21 4.09 7.24 17.93
CA THR A 21 2.63 7.29 18.03
C THR A 21 2.14 7.06 19.47
N MET A 22 0.88 7.38 19.75
CA MET A 22 0.22 7.03 21.02
C MET A 22 -0.45 5.66 21.00
N LEU A 23 -0.51 5.01 19.83
CA LEU A 23 -1.08 3.69 19.66
C LEU A 23 -0.29 2.65 20.45
N THR A 24 -1.01 1.63 20.90
CA THR A 24 -0.44 0.36 21.34
C THR A 24 0.11 -0.42 20.13
N PHE A 25 0.92 -1.44 20.40
CA PHE A 25 1.48 -2.27 19.34
C PHE A 25 0.41 -3.02 18.55
N HIS A 26 -0.65 -3.48 19.25
CA HIS A 26 -1.75 -4.16 18.61
C HIS A 26 -2.55 -3.23 17.69
N GLU A 27 -2.91 -2.03 18.17
CA GLU A 27 -3.61 -1.04 17.34
C GLU A 27 -2.77 -0.68 16.10
N LEU A 28 -1.45 -0.52 16.25
CA LEU A 28 -0.56 -0.28 15.11
C LEU A 28 -0.57 -1.44 14.10
N ASN A 29 -0.57 -2.70 14.58
CA ASN A 29 -0.69 -3.87 13.70
C ASN A 29 -2.03 -3.90 12.96
N VAL A 30 -3.14 -3.51 13.60
CA VAL A 30 -4.45 -3.40 12.95
C VAL A 30 -4.43 -2.33 11.85
N LEU A 31 -3.76 -1.18 12.08
CA LEU A 31 -3.57 -0.16 11.04
C LEU A 31 -2.77 -0.69 9.85
N CYS A 32 -1.67 -1.39 10.11
CA CYS A 32 -0.84 -1.99 9.06
C CYS A 32 -1.64 -3.03 8.27
N ALA A 33 -2.41 -3.90 8.94
CA ALA A 33 -3.24 -4.90 8.28
C ALA A 33 -4.28 -4.26 7.36
N TYR A 34 -4.92 -3.17 7.80
CA TYR A 34 -5.81 -2.38 6.95
C TYR A 34 -5.11 -1.86 5.68
N LEU A 35 -3.91 -1.29 5.82
CA LEU A 35 -3.13 -0.80 4.67
C LEU A 35 -2.76 -1.94 3.72
N GLN A 36 -2.35 -3.09 4.25
CA GLN A 36 -1.98 -4.24 3.43
C GLN A 36 -3.17 -4.83 2.67
N LEU A 37 -4.35 -4.91 3.28
CA LEU A 37 -5.56 -5.36 2.58
C LEU A 37 -5.95 -4.39 1.45
N LEU A 38 -5.85 -3.08 1.67
CA LEU A 38 -6.08 -2.11 0.60
C LEU A 38 -5.05 -2.23 -0.52
N HIS A 39 -3.77 -2.42 -0.18
CA HIS A 39 -2.70 -2.59 -1.15
C HIS A 39 -2.85 -3.88 -1.96
N PHE A 40 -3.33 -4.97 -1.34
CA PHE A 40 -3.60 -6.22 -2.04
C PHE A 40 -4.63 -6.07 -3.17
N GLU A 41 -5.58 -5.14 -3.02
CA GLU A 41 -6.60 -4.81 -4.03
C GLU A 41 -6.11 -3.81 -5.10
N LEU A 42 -4.89 -3.26 -4.97
CA LEU A 42 -4.27 -2.43 -5.99
C LEU A 42 -3.74 -3.28 -7.16
N PRO A 43 -3.61 -2.68 -8.36
CA PRO A 43 -3.07 -3.39 -9.49
C PRO A 43 -1.59 -3.74 -9.27
N ARG A 44 -1.18 -4.95 -9.63
CA ARG A 44 0.23 -5.31 -9.77
C ARG A 44 0.75 -4.72 -11.07
N ILE A 45 1.69 -3.77 -10.98
CA ILE A 45 2.19 -3.03 -12.14
C ILE A 45 3.69 -2.82 -12.07
N ASP A 46 4.32 -2.65 -13.23
CA ASP A 46 5.70 -2.23 -13.30
C ASP A 46 5.89 -0.82 -12.69
N GLY A 47 6.96 -0.69 -11.90
CA GLY A 47 7.39 0.55 -11.27
C GLY A 47 6.88 0.76 -9.85
N ALA A 48 6.00 -0.09 -9.32
CA ALA A 48 5.58 -0.06 -7.92
C ALA A 48 5.89 -1.38 -7.23
N GLU A 49 6.10 -1.35 -5.92
CA GLU A 49 6.39 -2.56 -5.14
C GLU A 49 5.11 -3.39 -4.96
N ASP A 50 5.27 -4.73 -4.94
CA ASP A 50 4.17 -5.68 -4.74
C ASP A 50 3.90 -5.99 -3.26
N THR A 51 4.69 -5.42 -2.35
CA THR A 51 4.46 -5.46 -0.90
C THR A 51 4.64 -4.07 -0.27
N ILE A 52 4.15 -3.91 0.97
CA ILE A 52 4.45 -2.73 1.79
C ILE A 52 5.72 -3.03 2.60
N ALA A 53 6.84 -2.47 2.20
CA ALA A 53 8.08 -2.47 2.97
C ALA A 53 8.12 -1.31 3.99
N GLU A 54 9.15 -1.28 4.83
CA GLU A 54 9.27 -0.35 5.96
C GLU A 54 9.26 1.14 5.56
N ASP A 55 9.80 1.51 4.41
CA ASP A 55 9.85 2.90 3.95
C ASP A 55 8.48 3.38 3.42
N ASN A 56 7.78 2.54 2.67
CA ASN A 56 6.41 2.78 2.22
C ASN A 56 5.42 2.74 3.38
N GLY A 57 5.58 1.77 4.29
CA GLY A 57 4.79 1.62 5.49
C GLY A 57 4.85 2.86 6.38
N GLU A 58 6.05 3.41 6.60
CA GLU A 58 6.25 4.67 7.33
C GLU A 58 5.47 5.82 6.68
N LYS A 59 5.65 6.04 5.37
CA LYS A 59 4.98 7.13 4.63
C LYS A 59 3.47 7.01 4.70
N LEU A 60 2.93 5.80 4.55
CA LEU A 60 1.49 5.54 4.60
C LEU A 60 0.92 5.76 6.00
N LEU A 61 1.60 5.25 7.04
CA LEU A 61 1.19 5.46 8.43
C LEU A 61 1.16 6.95 8.79
N LYS A 62 2.19 7.70 8.38
CA LYS A 62 2.23 9.15 8.54
C LYS A 62 1.10 9.84 7.80
N THR A 63 0.89 9.52 6.53
CA THR A 63 -0.03 10.25 5.65
C THR A 63 -1.50 9.94 5.94
N ILE A 64 -1.80 8.72 6.39
CA ILE A 64 -3.17 8.25 6.63
C ILE A 64 -3.56 8.37 8.10
N PHE A 65 -2.62 8.13 9.02
CA PHE A 65 -2.88 8.06 10.46
C PHE A 65 -2.13 9.09 11.30
N ASN A 66 -1.42 10.03 10.67
CA ASN A 66 -0.70 11.12 11.32
C ASN A 66 0.35 10.65 12.35
N THR A 67 0.99 9.50 12.10
CA THR A 67 2.16 9.10 12.90
C THR A 67 3.36 10.00 12.61
N GLU A 68 4.27 10.14 13.56
CA GLU A 68 5.53 10.85 13.37
C GLU A 68 6.60 9.91 12.80
N SER A 69 7.28 10.31 11.72
CA SER A 69 8.42 9.56 11.16
C SER A 69 9.62 9.56 12.09
N VAL A 70 10.30 8.43 12.19
CA VAL A 70 11.61 8.32 12.87
C VAL A 70 12.58 7.64 11.92
N TYR A 71 13.66 8.34 11.53
CA TYR A 71 14.68 7.83 10.61
C TYR A 71 16.05 7.63 11.26
N GLU A 72 16.26 8.24 12.44
CA GLU A 72 17.45 8.03 13.25
C GLU A 72 17.18 6.90 14.22
N GLU A 73 18.16 6.01 14.37
CA GLU A 73 18.05 4.91 15.32
C GLU A 73 17.98 5.45 16.75
N GLU A 74 16.82 5.26 17.39
CA GLU A 74 16.59 5.60 18.78
C GLU A 74 16.02 4.39 19.55
N LYS A 75 15.91 4.51 20.88
CA LYS A 75 15.34 3.45 21.70
C LYS A 75 13.86 3.26 21.32
N TYR A 76 13.53 2.10 20.76
CA TYR A 76 12.17 1.72 20.39
C TYR A 76 11.60 0.65 21.34
N SER A 77 10.27 0.57 21.37
CA SER A 77 9.52 -0.34 22.24
C SER A 77 9.47 -1.75 21.68
N GLN A 78 9.08 -1.89 20.40
CA GLN A 78 8.94 -3.16 19.69
C GLN A 78 9.17 -2.94 18.18
N THR A 79 9.42 -4.03 17.46
CA THR A 79 9.50 -4.05 16.00
C THR A 79 8.17 -4.53 15.42
N LEU A 80 7.64 -3.80 14.45
CA LEU A 80 6.56 -4.26 13.57
C LEU A 80 7.19 -4.72 12.27
N ASP A 81 7.00 -5.99 11.94
CA ASP A 81 7.38 -6.54 10.65
C ASP A 81 6.15 -6.68 9.76
N PHE A 82 6.20 -6.12 8.54
CA PHE A 82 5.07 -6.16 7.60
C PHE A 82 4.75 -7.57 7.08
N HIS A 83 5.76 -8.43 6.92
CA HIS A 83 5.56 -9.82 6.52
C HIS A 83 4.86 -10.62 7.63
N ASP A 84 5.29 -10.47 8.88
CA ASP A 84 4.60 -11.08 10.03
C ASP A 84 3.19 -10.53 10.18
N ASN A 85 3.01 -9.21 10.03
CA ASN A 85 1.69 -8.58 10.05
C ASN A 85 0.76 -9.16 8.98
N TRP A 86 1.25 -9.39 7.76
CA TRP A 86 0.47 -10.01 6.69
C TRP A 86 0.03 -11.41 7.07
N ASN A 87 0.99 -12.24 7.49
CA ASN A 87 0.74 -13.64 7.83
C ASN A 87 -0.24 -13.77 9.00
N GLU A 88 -0.13 -12.91 10.00
CA GLU A 88 -0.95 -12.98 11.21
C GLU A 88 -2.33 -12.35 11.02
N TYR A 89 -2.40 -11.11 10.53
CA TYR A 89 -3.65 -10.32 10.51
C TYR A 89 -4.42 -10.42 9.19
N CYS A 90 -3.75 -10.69 8.07
CA CYS A 90 -4.40 -10.73 6.74
C CYS A 90 -4.59 -12.16 6.22
N GLY A 91 -3.59 -13.03 6.38
CA GLY A 91 -3.63 -14.42 5.92
C GLY A 91 -4.22 -15.39 6.96
N GLY A 92 -3.67 -15.37 8.18
CA GLY A 92 -3.93 -16.40 9.19
C GLY A 92 -5.20 -16.20 9.99
N ARG A 93 -5.49 -14.96 10.42
CA ARG A 93 -6.57 -14.65 11.39
C ARG A 93 -7.44 -13.47 10.99
N LEU A 94 -7.56 -13.19 9.69
CA LEU A 94 -8.38 -12.09 9.18
C LEU A 94 -9.81 -12.09 9.73
N GLY A 95 -10.44 -13.27 9.86
CA GLY A 95 -11.78 -13.40 10.42
C GLY A 95 -11.90 -12.90 11.87
N GLU A 96 -10.84 -13.03 12.67
CA GLU A 96 -10.80 -12.57 14.07
C GLU A 96 -10.66 -11.04 14.17
N TYR A 97 -9.84 -10.45 13.29
CA TYR A 97 -9.50 -9.03 13.33
C TYR A 97 -10.31 -8.14 12.39
N MET A 98 -11.16 -8.71 11.53
CA MET A 98 -11.93 -7.97 10.52
C MET A 98 -12.73 -6.80 11.12
N HIS A 99 -13.34 -7.01 12.30
CA HIS A 99 -14.12 -5.97 12.96
C HIS A 99 -13.26 -4.77 13.34
N GLU A 100 -12.09 -5.01 13.92
CA GLU A 100 -11.14 -3.96 14.32
C GLU A 100 -10.56 -3.24 13.10
N ILE A 101 -10.23 -3.99 12.05
CA ILE A 101 -9.74 -3.45 10.76
C ILE A 101 -10.78 -2.51 10.14
N ILE A 102 -12.07 -2.88 10.17
CA ILE A 102 -13.13 -2.01 9.66
C ILE A 102 -13.23 -0.72 10.48
N GLN A 103 -13.08 -0.79 11.81
CA GLN A 103 -13.17 0.38 12.70
C GLN A 103 -12.05 1.40 12.47
N VAL A 104 -10.88 0.96 11.99
CA VAL A 104 -9.76 1.86 11.71
C VAL A 104 -9.77 2.44 10.29
N ALA A 105 -10.72 2.02 9.44
CA ALA A 105 -10.82 2.51 8.08
C ALA A 105 -10.86 4.05 8.03
N ARG A 106 -10.16 4.62 7.05
CA ARG A 106 -10.09 6.07 6.87
C ARG A 106 -10.66 6.48 5.52
N PRO A 107 -11.39 7.60 5.46
CA PRO A 107 -11.72 8.21 4.18
C PRO A 107 -10.42 8.52 3.44
N ASP A 108 -10.47 8.43 2.11
CA ASP A 108 -9.35 8.71 1.20
C ASP A 108 -8.11 7.81 1.37
N ALA A 109 -8.12 6.77 2.22
CA ALA A 109 -6.97 5.88 2.39
C ALA A 109 -6.55 5.26 1.07
N TYR A 110 -7.50 4.74 0.29
CA TYR A 110 -7.22 4.18 -1.03
C TYR A 110 -6.62 5.20 -2.00
N LYS A 111 -7.15 6.43 -2.01
CA LYS A 111 -6.61 7.53 -2.82
C LYS A 111 -5.17 7.85 -2.43
N LYS A 112 -4.86 7.86 -1.13
CA LYS A 112 -3.50 8.07 -0.61
C LYS A 112 -2.56 6.90 -0.98
N LEU A 113 -3.07 5.66 -0.98
CA LEU A 113 -2.33 4.51 -1.47
C LEU A 113 -2.01 4.62 -2.97
N LEU A 114 -2.97 5.00 -3.81
CA LEU A 114 -2.73 5.26 -5.24
C LEU A 114 -1.69 6.36 -5.44
N GLN A 115 -1.74 7.43 -4.63
CA GLN A 115 -0.74 8.50 -4.67
C GLN A 115 0.65 8.01 -4.26
N ASN A 116 0.74 7.12 -3.27
CA ASN A 116 2.01 6.46 -2.92
C ASN A 116 2.54 5.63 -4.09
N MET A 117 1.67 4.83 -4.72
CA MET A 117 2.02 4.01 -5.87
C MET A 117 2.52 4.83 -7.06
N ILE A 118 1.92 6.00 -7.31
CA ILE A 118 2.42 6.97 -8.30
C ILE A 118 3.82 7.46 -7.93
N ALA A 119 4.08 7.73 -6.66
CA ALA A 119 5.39 8.17 -6.19
C ALA A 119 6.44 7.06 -6.35
N GLU A 120 6.08 5.81 -6.09
CA GLU A 120 6.92 4.63 -6.33
C GLU A 120 7.28 4.50 -7.82
N CYS A 121 6.29 4.58 -8.71
CA CYS A 121 6.55 4.57 -10.16
C CYS A 121 7.53 5.67 -10.60
N ARG A 122 7.43 6.86 -10.00
CA ARG A 122 8.35 7.97 -10.28
C ARG A 122 9.74 7.73 -9.71
N ASP A 123 9.84 7.17 -8.52
CA ASP A 123 11.11 6.82 -7.88
C ASP A 123 11.84 5.71 -8.66
N ALA A 124 11.13 4.65 -9.03
CA ALA A 124 11.66 3.57 -9.87
C ALA A 124 12.21 4.12 -11.18
N PHE A 125 11.50 5.06 -11.80
CA PHE A 125 11.94 5.73 -13.02
C PHE A 125 13.21 6.58 -12.81
N SER A 126 13.33 7.29 -11.67
CA SER A 126 14.53 8.04 -11.30
C SER A 126 15.73 7.12 -11.06
N ARG A 127 15.54 6.07 -10.27
CA ARG A 127 16.55 5.05 -9.98
C ARG A 127 17.05 4.36 -11.24
N TYR A 128 16.15 4.07 -12.19
CA TYR A 128 16.54 3.55 -13.51
C TYR A 128 17.45 4.54 -14.26
N ARG A 129 17.07 5.82 -14.35
CA ARG A 129 17.87 6.88 -15.01
C ARG A 129 19.25 7.08 -14.37
N GLU A 130 19.36 6.85 -13.07
CA GLU A 130 20.61 6.87 -12.32
C GLU A 130 21.45 5.59 -12.48
N GLY A 131 20.97 4.60 -13.25
CA GLY A 131 21.68 3.34 -13.48
C GLY A 131 21.69 2.42 -12.27
N LYS A 132 20.72 2.53 -11.35
CA LYS A 132 20.66 1.73 -10.12
C LYS A 132 20.24 0.28 -10.35
N PHE A 133 19.67 -0.03 -11.51
CA PHE A 133 19.30 -1.40 -11.89
C PHE A 133 19.25 -1.54 -13.42
N TRP A 134 19.27 -2.79 -13.89
CA TRP A 134 19.23 -3.15 -15.30
C TRP A 134 17.85 -3.68 -15.70
N LEU A 135 17.46 -3.43 -16.95
CA LEU A 135 16.21 -3.90 -17.55
C LEU A 135 16.52 -4.57 -18.89
N GLU A 136 15.89 -5.71 -19.13
CA GLU A 136 16.02 -6.46 -20.38
C GLU A 136 15.40 -5.71 -21.58
N ASN A 137 14.24 -5.08 -21.36
CA ASN A 137 13.57 -4.27 -22.36
C ASN A 137 13.21 -2.88 -21.79
N PRO A 138 14.16 -1.94 -21.78
CA PRO A 138 13.96 -0.63 -21.16
C PRO A 138 12.85 0.20 -21.82
N ASP A 139 12.75 0.20 -23.15
CA ASP A 139 11.77 1.02 -23.86
C ASP A 139 10.34 0.60 -23.53
N LYS A 140 10.09 -0.72 -23.48
CA LYS A 140 8.80 -1.26 -23.06
C LYS A 140 8.50 -0.87 -21.61
N TRP A 141 9.43 -1.13 -20.69
CA TRP A 141 9.23 -0.82 -19.27
C TRP A 141 8.97 0.68 -19.05
N ILE A 142 9.74 1.57 -19.70
CA ILE A 142 9.54 3.02 -19.63
C ILE A 142 8.14 3.41 -20.14
N SER A 143 7.69 2.80 -21.23
CA SER A 143 6.35 3.04 -21.78
C SER A 143 5.27 2.59 -20.81
N ASP A 144 5.41 1.39 -20.25
CA ASP A 144 4.47 0.78 -19.32
C ASP A 144 4.37 1.60 -18.03
N VAL A 145 5.49 1.97 -17.40
CA VAL A 145 5.50 2.81 -16.18
C VAL A 145 4.86 4.18 -16.43
N LYS A 146 5.13 4.83 -17.56
CA LYS A 146 4.49 6.12 -17.90
C LYS A 146 2.99 5.98 -18.08
N SER A 147 2.55 4.95 -18.79
CA SER A 147 1.13 4.63 -18.97
C SER A 147 0.47 4.34 -17.63
N ASN A 148 1.14 3.59 -16.76
CA ASN A 148 0.67 3.27 -15.42
C ASN A 148 0.47 4.51 -14.56
N ILE A 149 1.45 5.42 -14.52
CA ILE A 149 1.32 6.71 -13.81
C ILE A 149 0.08 7.46 -14.29
N HIS A 150 -0.15 7.55 -15.61
CA HIS A 150 -1.31 8.24 -16.16
C HIS A 150 -2.64 7.59 -15.73
N ARG A 151 -2.73 6.25 -15.78
CA ARG A 151 -3.90 5.49 -15.35
C ARG A 151 -4.16 5.60 -13.85
N LEU A 152 -3.12 5.59 -13.03
CA LEU A 152 -3.25 5.81 -11.59
C LEU A 152 -3.77 7.22 -11.27
N HIS A 153 -3.31 8.25 -11.99
CA HIS A 153 -3.89 9.61 -11.86
C HIS A 153 -5.39 9.61 -12.20
N HIS A 154 -5.79 8.91 -13.26
CA HIS A 154 -7.22 8.76 -13.59
C HIS A 154 -8.02 8.17 -12.42
N LEU A 155 -7.49 7.16 -11.73
CA LEU A 155 -8.15 6.59 -10.54
C LEU A 155 -8.19 7.56 -9.37
N VAL A 156 -7.11 8.31 -9.12
CA VAL A 156 -7.05 9.35 -8.07
C VAL A 156 -8.10 10.46 -8.29
N GLU A 157 -8.44 10.73 -9.55
CA GLU A 157 -9.47 11.69 -9.98
C GLU A 157 -10.90 11.11 -9.93
N GLY A 158 -11.08 9.85 -9.52
CA GLY A 158 -12.38 9.19 -9.43
C GLY A 158 -12.80 8.42 -10.69
N GLY A 159 -11.87 8.24 -11.63
CA GLY A 159 -12.08 7.40 -12.81
C GLY A 159 -12.11 5.90 -12.47
N ALA A 160 -12.69 5.11 -13.38
CA ALA A 160 -12.78 3.66 -13.22
C ALA A 160 -11.63 2.92 -13.92
N VAL A 161 -11.32 1.71 -13.44
CA VAL A 161 -10.38 0.82 -14.14
C VAL A 161 -11.03 0.35 -15.44
N LYS A 162 -10.34 0.54 -16.57
CA LYS A 162 -10.85 0.11 -17.86
C LYS A 162 -10.39 -1.32 -18.19
N PRO A 163 -11.27 -2.19 -18.73
CA PRO A 163 -10.92 -3.58 -19.04
C PRO A 163 -9.67 -3.73 -19.94
N GLU A 164 -9.48 -2.82 -20.90
CA GLU A 164 -8.37 -2.85 -21.84
C GLU A 164 -7.00 -2.60 -21.18
N TRP A 165 -6.95 -2.16 -19.92
CA TRP A 165 -5.70 -2.02 -19.19
C TRP A 165 -5.11 -3.36 -18.78
N GLY A 166 -5.94 -4.41 -18.68
CA GLY A 166 -5.52 -5.77 -18.34
C GLY A 166 -4.88 -5.90 -16.96
N TRP A 167 -5.12 -4.94 -16.06
CA TRP A 167 -4.55 -4.95 -14.72
C TRP A 167 -5.14 -6.06 -13.86
N GLN A 168 -4.29 -6.66 -13.03
CA GLN A 168 -4.66 -7.68 -12.06
C GLN A 168 -4.23 -7.25 -10.66
N THR A 169 -4.98 -7.63 -9.64
CA THR A 169 -4.59 -7.42 -8.24
C THR A 169 -3.40 -8.29 -7.87
N MET A 170 -2.85 -8.11 -6.66
CA MET A 170 -1.76 -8.96 -6.17
C MET A 170 -2.17 -10.44 -6.10
N GLY A 171 -3.46 -10.71 -5.85
CA GLY A 171 -4.06 -12.04 -5.89
C GLY A 171 -4.35 -12.60 -7.29
N GLY A 172 -4.07 -11.85 -8.37
CA GLY A 172 -4.27 -12.27 -9.76
C GLY A 172 -5.69 -12.09 -10.29
N ALA A 173 -6.62 -11.58 -9.49
CA ALA A 173 -7.97 -11.24 -9.94
C ALA A 173 -7.92 -10.00 -10.86
N SER A 174 -8.84 -9.89 -11.82
CA SER A 174 -8.93 -8.67 -12.64
C SER A 174 -9.21 -7.44 -11.78
N CYS A 175 -8.43 -6.38 -11.95
CA CYS A 175 -8.73 -5.10 -11.33
C CYS A 175 -10.00 -4.53 -11.94
N THR A 176 -11.08 -4.45 -11.16
CA THR A 176 -12.36 -3.90 -11.61
C THR A 176 -12.58 -2.47 -11.11
N GLY A 177 -11.62 -1.91 -10.38
CA GLY A 177 -11.76 -0.59 -9.73
C GLY A 177 -12.72 -0.60 -8.54
N ARG A 178 -13.16 -1.79 -8.08
CA ARG A 178 -13.94 -1.93 -6.85
C ARG A 178 -13.01 -1.74 -5.66
N VAL A 179 -13.23 -0.67 -4.91
CA VAL A 179 -12.47 -0.35 -3.71
C VAL A 179 -13.34 -0.69 -2.50
N TYR A 180 -12.83 -1.53 -1.61
CA TYR A 180 -13.43 -1.69 -0.29
C TYR A 180 -13.22 -0.41 0.51
N VAL A 181 -14.23 0.46 0.57
CA VAL A 181 -14.33 1.47 1.63
C VAL A 181 -15.62 1.22 2.41
N ARG A 182 -15.52 0.38 3.44
CA ARG A 182 -16.59 0.24 4.44
C ARG A 182 -16.45 1.40 5.43
N ASN A 183 -17.37 2.35 5.39
CA ASN A 183 -17.66 3.20 6.55
C ASN A 183 -19.15 3.48 6.79
N ASP A 184 -20.04 2.84 6.03
CA ASP A 184 -21.49 3.09 6.07
C ASP A 184 -22.35 1.85 5.74
N ASN A 185 -21.77 0.64 5.81
CA ASN A 185 -22.45 -0.62 5.53
C ASN A 185 -23.05 -0.75 4.11
N GLN A 186 -22.64 0.09 3.16
CA GLN A 186 -22.91 -0.16 1.75
C GLN A 186 -21.61 -0.49 1.00
N PRO A 187 -21.63 -1.46 0.07
CA PRO A 187 -20.62 -1.54 -0.96
C PRO A 187 -20.83 -0.37 -1.91
N ASP A 188 -19.77 0.37 -2.23
CA ASP A 188 -19.82 1.30 -3.35
C ASP A 188 -19.80 0.47 -4.65
N VAL A 189 -20.98 0.05 -5.10
CA VAL A 189 -21.18 -0.68 -6.37
C VAL A 189 -21.83 0.25 -7.39
N PRO A 190 -21.37 0.26 -8.66
CA PRO A 190 -22.32 0.39 -9.76
C PRO A 190 -23.26 -0.81 -9.69
N SER A 191 -24.56 -0.53 -9.85
CA SER A 191 -25.62 -1.52 -10.02
C SER A 191 -25.13 -2.75 -10.80
N PRO A 192 -25.27 -3.98 -10.28
CA PRO A 192 -25.26 -5.13 -11.15
C PRO A 192 -26.57 -5.01 -11.96
N TYR A 193 -26.43 -4.84 -13.28
CA TYR A 193 -27.52 -4.72 -14.26
C TYR A 193 -28.14 -3.31 -14.37
N ASP A 194 -27.85 -2.66 -15.50
CA ASP A 194 -28.86 -1.96 -16.31
C ASP A 194 -28.73 -2.55 -17.72
N ASP A 195 -29.33 -3.73 -17.89
CA ASP A 195 -30.02 -4.22 -19.09
C ASP A 195 -31.01 -5.32 -18.64
#